data_AF-A0A5B1B6F3-F1
#
_entry.id   AF-A0A5B1B6F3-F1
#
_cell.length_a   1.000
_cell.length_b   1.000
_cell.length_c   1.000
_cell.angle_alpha   90.00
_cell.angle_beta   90.00
_cell.angle_gamma   90.00
#
_symmetry.space_group_name_H-M   'P 1'
#
loop_
_entity.id
_entity.type
_entity.pdbx_description
1 polymer ?
#
loop_
_entity_poly.entity_id
_entity_poly.type
_entity_poly.pdbx_seq_one_letter_code
_entity_poly.pdbx_strand_id
1 'polypeptide(L)'
;MEAIGHLSADIHPPSWIDLHSAAETFAGQMISCVSGLLDLSTREIVDHTPALYNVVSAPFACERHPPKPQAWLDFLASVWPEDPDSIALLQEYFGYVLSGRTDMQKLLLLIGPTRSGKGTIARMLTALVGRGHVAGPTLASLATHFGLSPLLGKPLAMISDARLSSAAPSNTIVERLLSITGEDMLTIDRKFRSPWNSKLPNRFAVLTNELPRFRDASDAIANRMLDPAYDDQLPRARGPYPR
;
A
#
# COMPACT_ATOMS: atom_id res chain seq x y z
N MET A 1 -22.14 -4.74 -11.59
CA MET A 1 -22.70 -6.00 -11.08
C MET A 1 -22.36 -6.05 -9.61
N GLU A 2 -23.37 -6.07 -8.73
CA GLU A 2 -23.16 -6.18 -7.28
C GLU A 2 -23.56 -7.60 -6.88
N ALA A 3 -22.81 -8.23 -5.99
CA ALA A 3 -23.08 -9.56 -5.46
C ALA A 3 -23.14 -9.49 -3.94
N ILE A 4 -24.07 -10.24 -3.34
CA ILE A 4 -24.22 -10.36 -1.89
C ILE A 4 -23.79 -11.78 -1.51
N GLY A 5 -22.74 -11.89 -0.71
CA GLY A 5 -22.27 -13.15 -0.13
C GLY A 5 -22.42 -13.14 1.38
N HIS A 6 -22.99 -14.21 1.94
CA HIS A 6 -23.03 -14.43 3.39
C HIS A 6 -21.88 -15.36 3.77
N LEU A 7 -20.77 -14.78 4.24
CA LEU A 7 -19.59 -15.51 4.71
C LEU A 7 -19.51 -15.45 6.24
N SER A 8 -18.82 -16.43 6.84
CA SER A 8 -18.46 -16.35 8.25
C SER A 8 -17.63 -15.10 8.51
N ALA A 9 -17.82 -14.48 9.68
CA ALA A 9 -17.04 -13.32 10.11
C ALA A 9 -15.53 -13.62 10.26
N ASP A 10 -15.17 -14.89 10.39
CA ASP A 10 -13.78 -15.35 10.52
C ASP A 10 -13.04 -15.48 9.18
N ILE A 11 -13.74 -15.34 8.05
CA ILE A 11 -13.14 -15.37 6.72
C ILE A 11 -12.73 -13.96 6.32
N HIS A 12 -11.42 -13.74 6.18
CA HIS A 12 -10.86 -12.45 5.77
C HIS A 12 -10.38 -12.47 4.32
N PRO A 13 -10.63 -11.41 3.54
CA PRO A 13 -10.11 -11.32 2.18
C PRO A 13 -8.60 -10.97 2.19
N PRO A 14 -7.82 -11.46 1.21
CA PRO A 14 -8.21 -12.44 0.19
C PRO A 14 -8.24 -13.88 0.75
N SER A 15 -9.27 -14.65 0.39
CA SER A 15 -9.39 -16.08 0.76
C SER A 15 -10.12 -16.88 -0.32
N TRP A 16 -9.76 -18.16 -0.47
CA TRP A 16 -10.56 -19.12 -1.22
C TRP A 16 -11.74 -19.59 -0.36
N ILE A 17 -12.97 -19.44 -0.88
CA ILE A 17 -14.22 -19.83 -0.18
C ILE A 17 -14.88 -21.08 -0.78
N ASP A 18 -14.35 -21.58 -1.89
CA ASP A 18 -14.74 -22.84 -2.53
C ASP A 18 -13.54 -23.45 -3.26
N LEU A 19 -13.64 -24.72 -3.64
CA LEU A 19 -12.63 -25.43 -4.41
C LEU A 19 -12.56 -24.89 -5.85
N HIS A 20 -11.35 -24.59 -6.32
CA HIS A 20 -11.10 -24.11 -7.68
C HIS A 20 -9.77 -24.66 -8.20
N SER A 21 -9.59 -24.76 -9.52
CA SER A 21 -8.32 -25.20 -10.12
C SER A 21 -7.13 -24.32 -9.73
N ALA A 22 -7.39 -23.04 -9.48
CA ALA A 22 -6.40 -22.08 -8.97
C ALA A 22 -6.25 -22.09 -7.43
N ALA A 23 -7.02 -22.92 -6.70
CA ALA A 23 -6.94 -23.00 -5.24
C ALA A 23 -5.65 -23.69 -4.75
N GLU A 24 -4.85 -24.26 -5.64
CA GLU A 24 -3.50 -24.75 -5.34
C GLU A 24 -2.54 -23.59 -4.99
N THR A 25 -2.76 -22.40 -5.55
CA THR A 25 -2.03 -21.18 -5.20
C THR A 25 -2.69 -20.50 -4.01
N PHE A 26 -1.90 -20.04 -3.03
CA PHE A 26 -2.42 -19.30 -1.88
C PHE A 26 -3.17 -18.03 -2.31
N ALA A 27 -4.36 -17.77 -1.75
CA ALA A 27 -5.22 -16.63 -2.15
C ALA A 27 -4.50 -15.27 -2.06
N GLY A 28 -3.59 -15.10 -1.10
CA GLY A 28 -2.76 -13.89 -0.95
C GLY A 28 -1.71 -13.69 -2.05
N GLN A 29 -1.54 -14.66 -2.96
CA GLN A 29 -0.70 -14.55 -4.16
C GLN A 29 -1.52 -14.29 -5.43
N MET A 30 -2.84 -14.14 -5.31
CA MET A 30 -3.71 -13.83 -6.44
C MET A 30 -4.00 -12.33 -6.48
N ILE A 31 -3.73 -11.70 -7.61
CA ILE A 31 -4.15 -10.31 -7.87
C ILE A 31 -5.34 -10.35 -8.82
N SER A 32 -6.49 -9.83 -8.37
CA SER A 32 -7.64 -9.63 -9.24
C SER A 32 -7.42 -8.41 -10.14
N CYS A 33 -7.60 -8.59 -11.44
CA CYS A 33 -7.43 -7.57 -12.48
C CYS A 33 -8.59 -7.64 -13.47
N VAL A 34 -8.71 -6.67 -14.39
CA VAL A 34 -9.81 -6.68 -15.39
C VAL A 34 -9.78 -7.96 -16.25
N SER A 35 -8.60 -8.47 -16.60
CA SER A 35 -8.44 -9.64 -17.47
C SER A 35 -8.58 -11.01 -16.78
N GLY A 36 -8.67 -11.06 -15.45
CA GLY A 36 -8.72 -12.31 -14.70
C GLY A 36 -8.01 -12.21 -13.35
N LEU A 37 -7.63 -13.36 -12.80
CA LEU A 37 -6.80 -13.46 -11.61
C LEU A 37 -5.36 -13.75 -12.03
N LEU A 38 -4.46 -12.80 -11.77
CA LEU A 38 -3.03 -12.99 -11.95
C LEU A 38 -2.47 -13.78 -10.76
N ASP A 39 -1.91 -14.94 -11.04
CA ASP A 39 -1.16 -15.75 -10.07
C ASP A 39 0.29 -15.25 -10.02
N LEU A 40 0.73 -14.75 -8.86
CA LEU A 40 2.10 -14.24 -8.69
C LEU A 40 3.18 -15.32 -8.69
N SER A 41 2.84 -16.57 -8.37
CA SER A 41 3.78 -17.70 -8.35
C SER A 41 4.13 -18.17 -9.75
N THR A 42 3.13 -18.27 -10.63
CA THR A 42 3.27 -18.79 -12.00
C THR A 42 3.38 -17.67 -13.04
N ARG A 43 2.94 -16.46 -12.70
CA ARG A 43 2.76 -15.32 -13.61
C ARG A 43 1.77 -15.59 -14.74
N GLU A 44 0.82 -16.49 -14.50
CA GLU A 44 -0.26 -16.80 -15.42
C GLU A 44 -1.55 -16.11 -14.98
N ILE A 45 -2.43 -15.88 -15.94
CA ILE A 45 -3.75 -15.28 -15.71
C ILE A 45 -4.76 -16.40 -15.88
N VAL A 46 -5.55 -16.64 -14.84
CA VAL A 46 -6.68 -17.56 -14.87
C VAL A 46 -7.99 -16.78 -14.88
N ASP A 47 -9.06 -17.41 -15.35
CA ASP A 47 -10.37 -16.79 -15.38
C ASP A 47 -10.85 -16.38 -13.97
N HIS A 48 -11.66 -15.32 -13.92
CA HIS A 48 -12.34 -14.94 -12.69
C HIS A 48 -13.22 -16.07 -12.19
N THR A 49 -13.23 -16.25 -10.87
CA THR A 49 -14.05 -17.24 -10.21
C THR A 49 -14.69 -16.67 -8.96
N PRO A 50 -15.96 -16.99 -8.68
CA PRO A 50 -16.60 -16.62 -7.41
C PRO A 50 -15.94 -17.29 -6.19
N ALA A 51 -15.08 -18.30 -6.40
CA ALA A 51 -14.35 -18.97 -5.33
C ALA A 51 -13.31 -18.07 -4.64
N LEU A 52 -12.82 -17.00 -5.29
CA LEU A 52 -11.90 -16.04 -4.66
C LEU A 52 -12.71 -14.93 -3.98
N TYR A 53 -12.77 -14.96 -2.65
CA TYR A 53 -13.28 -13.83 -1.89
C TYR A 53 -12.20 -12.75 -1.78
N ASN A 54 -12.39 -11.65 -2.50
CA ASN A 54 -11.50 -10.50 -2.52
C ASN A 54 -12.31 -9.20 -2.61
N VAL A 55 -11.74 -8.11 -2.11
CA VAL A 55 -12.40 -6.79 -2.02
C VAL A 55 -11.68 -5.70 -2.83
N VAL A 56 -10.59 -6.05 -3.51
CA VAL A 56 -9.78 -5.14 -4.35
C VAL A 56 -9.53 -5.77 -5.71
N SER A 57 -9.77 -5.03 -6.78
CA SER A 57 -9.36 -5.42 -8.14
C SER A 57 -8.60 -4.27 -8.79
N ALA A 58 -7.46 -4.58 -9.38
CA ALA A 58 -6.71 -3.62 -10.20
C ALA A 58 -7.57 -3.24 -11.43
N PRO A 59 -7.66 -1.94 -11.79
CA PRO A 59 -8.58 -1.44 -12.80
C PRO A 59 -8.02 -1.55 -14.23
N PHE A 60 -7.04 -2.42 -14.47
CA PHE A 60 -6.41 -2.63 -15.76
C PHE A 60 -6.33 -4.12 -16.10
N ALA A 61 -6.22 -4.42 -17.39
CA ALA A 61 -5.98 -5.78 -17.86
C ALA A 61 -4.48 -6.10 -17.68
N CYS A 62 -4.18 -7.17 -16.94
CA CYS A 62 -2.85 -7.75 -16.97
C CYS A 62 -2.64 -8.47 -18.30
N GLU A 63 -1.45 -8.31 -18.85
CA GLU A 63 -0.98 -9.01 -20.04
C GLU A 63 0.24 -9.86 -19.66
N ARG A 64 0.40 -11.03 -20.28
CA ARG A 64 1.56 -11.91 -20.02
C ARG A 64 2.87 -11.29 -20.51
N HIS A 65 2.80 -10.54 -21.61
CA HIS A 65 3.95 -9.91 -22.26
C HIS A 65 3.61 -8.46 -22.63
N PRO A 66 3.44 -7.57 -21.63
CA PRO A 66 3.11 -6.19 -21.92
C PRO A 66 4.29 -5.51 -22.61
N PRO A 67 4.05 -4.55 -23.52
CA PRO A 67 5.12 -3.73 -24.05
C PRO A 67 5.82 -2.98 -22.92
N LYS A 68 7.12 -2.69 -23.11
CA LYS A 68 7.86 -1.89 -22.13
C LYS A 68 7.19 -0.52 -21.95
N PRO A 69 6.91 -0.07 -20.71
CA PRO A 69 6.25 1.21 -20.47
C PRO A 69 7.28 2.35 -20.60
N GLN A 70 7.73 2.61 -21.83
CA GLN A 70 8.88 3.48 -22.11
C GLN A 70 8.74 4.86 -21.48
N ALA A 71 7.59 5.52 -21.63
CA ALA A 71 7.34 6.84 -21.06
C ALA A 71 7.42 6.87 -19.52
N TRP A 72 7.05 5.78 -18.85
CA TRP A 72 7.18 5.66 -17.39
C TRP A 72 8.64 5.47 -16.99
N LEU A 73 9.38 4.62 -17.70
CA LEU A 73 10.80 4.39 -17.45
C LEU A 73 11.63 5.65 -17.73
N ASP A 74 11.35 6.37 -18.81
CA ASP A 74 11.99 7.66 -19.12
C ASP A 74 11.70 8.71 -18.05
N PHE A 75 10.44 8.76 -17.57
CA PHE A 75 10.09 9.63 -16.45
C PHE A 75 10.88 9.27 -15.19
N LEU A 76 10.99 7.99 -14.82
CA LEU A 76 11.76 7.57 -13.66
C LEU A 76 13.24 7.89 -13.80
N ALA A 77 13.84 7.65 -14.97
CA ALA A 77 15.21 8.02 -15.28
C ALA A 77 15.45 9.54 -15.23
N SER A 78 14.42 10.36 -15.54
CA SER A 78 14.50 11.81 -15.40
C SER A 78 14.43 12.30 -13.94
N VAL A 79 13.77 11.54 -13.06
CA VAL A 79 13.68 11.85 -11.63
C VAL A 79 14.94 11.40 -10.88
N TRP A 80 15.51 10.26 -11.27
CA TRP A 80 16.71 9.67 -10.69
C TRP A 80 17.77 9.35 -11.76
N PRO A 81 18.42 10.38 -12.35
CA PRO A 81 19.53 10.15 -13.26
C PRO A 81 20.66 9.50 -12.48
N GLU A 82 21.10 8.31 -12.91
CA GLU A 82 22.19 7.55 -12.27
C GLU A 82 21.87 6.85 -10.94
N ASP A 83 20.61 6.83 -10.50
CA ASP A 83 20.18 6.08 -9.32
C ASP A 83 19.13 5.01 -9.66
N PRO A 84 19.57 3.87 -10.23
CA PRO A 84 18.69 2.75 -10.56
C PRO A 84 18.15 2.04 -9.30
N ASP A 85 18.80 2.17 -8.15
CA ASP A 85 18.37 1.57 -6.88
C ASP A 85 17.08 2.25 -6.39
N SER A 86 17.00 3.59 -6.45
CA SER A 86 15.76 4.34 -6.21
C SER A 86 14.59 3.84 -7.08
N ILE A 87 14.87 3.65 -8.37
CA ILE A 87 13.90 3.22 -9.37
C ILE A 87 13.43 1.79 -9.08
N ALA A 88 14.34 0.91 -8.67
CA ALA A 88 14.03 -0.45 -8.27
C ALA A 88 13.18 -0.47 -6.98
N LEU A 89 13.58 0.27 -5.95
CA LEU A 89 12.85 0.38 -4.68
C LEU A 89 11.41 0.87 -4.90
N LEU A 90 11.22 1.89 -5.75
CA LEU A 90 9.90 2.40 -6.04
C LEU A 90 9.02 1.34 -6.73
N GLN A 91 9.58 0.59 -7.68
CA GLN A 91 8.87 -0.47 -8.37
C GLN A 91 8.56 -1.65 -7.45
N GLU A 92 9.48 -2.02 -6.56
CA GLU A 92 9.24 -3.03 -5.52
C GLU A 92 8.11 -2.60 -4.58
N TYR A 93 8.10 -1.33 -4.16
CA TYR A 93 7.01 -0.81 -3.35
C TYR A 93 5.67 -0.82 -4.09
N PHE A 94 5.65 -0.49 -5.39
CA PHE A 94 4.43 -0.62 -6.20
C PHE A 94 3.95 -2.07 -6.25
N GLY A 95 4.85 -3.03 -6.45
CA GLY A 95 4.56 -4.46 -6.40
C GLY A 95 4.01 -4.89 -5.05
N TYR A 96 4.60 -4.42 -3.95
CA TYR A 96 4.15 -4.68 -2.58
C TYR A 96 2.72 -4.17 -2.33
N VAL A 97 2.38 -2.98 -2.85
CA VAL A 97 1.00 -2.48 -2.78
C VAL A 97 0.06 -3.34 -3.64
N LEU A 98 0.43 -3.67 -4.88
CA LEU A 98 -0.44 -4.43 -5.78
C LEU A 98 -0.66 -5.88 -5.35
N SER A 99 0.34 -6.51 -4.73
CA SER A 99 0.22 -7.88 -4.22
C SER A 99 -0.66 -7.98 -2.98
N GLY A 100 -1.11 -6.87 -2.40
CA GLY A 100 -1.93 -6.87 -1.18
C GLY A 100 -1.18 -7.30 0.08
N ARG A 101 0.14 -7.52 0.00
CA ARG A 101 0.98 -7.94 1.12
C ARG A 101 1.12 -6.83 2.15
N THR A 102 1.21 -7.20 3.42
CA THR A 102 1.41 -6.29 4.56
C THR A 102 2.61 -6.69 5.44
N ASP A 103 3.17 -7.86 5.17
CA ASP A 103 4.19 -8.53 5.98
C ASP A 103 5.55 -7.84 5.98
N MET A 104 5.82 -6.97 5.00
CA MET A 104 7.08 -6.21 4.95
C MET A 104 7.12 -5.09 6.00
N GLN A 105 5.95 -4.66 6.50
CA GLN A 105 5.84 -3.59 7.51
C GLN A 105 6.55 -2.28 7.10
N LYS A 106 6.53 -1.97 5.80
CA LYS A 106 7.14 -0.77 5.22
C LYS A 106 6.11 0.25 4.75
N LEU A 107 6.49 1.52 4.85
CA LEU A 107 5.81 2.67 4.26
C LEU A 107 6.77 3.40 3.32
N LEU A 108 6.25 3.97 2.25
CA LEU A 108 7.03 4.76 1.30
C LEU A 108 7.06 6.23 1.76
N LEU A 109 8.25 6.82 1.77
CA LEU A 109 8.47 8.23 1.99
C LEU A 109 9.09 8.82 0.72
N LEU A 110 8.38 9.73 0.07
CA LEU A 110 8.87 10.46 -1.10
C LEU A 110 9.14 11.90 -0.70
N ILE A 111 10.41 12.26 -0.62
CA ILE A 111 10.88 13.61 -0.28
C ILE A 111 11.39 14.30 -1.55
N GLY A 112 11.13 15.60 -1.67
CA GLY A 112 11.77 16.42 -2.70
C GLY A 112 11.04 17.75 -2.92
N PRO A 113 11.59 18.70 -3.67
CA PRO A 113 10.93 19.99 -3.90
C PRO A 113 9.64 19.87 -4.72
N THR A 114 8.89 20.97 -4.84
CA THR A 114 7.76 21.02 -5.77
C THR A 114 8.23 20.71 -7.19
N ARG A 115 7.41 19.98 -7.96
CA ARG A 115 7.73 19.53 -9.33
C ARG A 115 8.84 18.47 -9.44
N SER A 116 9.23 17.81 -8.35
CA SER A 116 10.18 16.68 -8.35
C SER A 116 9.59 15.32 -8.80
N GLY A 117 8.46 15.32 -9.51
CA GLY A 117 7.83 14.06 -9.98
C GLY A 117 6.96 13.31 -8.95
N LYS A 118 7.00 13.63 -7.65
CA LYS A 118 6.18 12.96 -6.60
C LYS A 118 4.70 12.84 -6.96
N GLY A 119 4.09 13.92 -7.46
CA GLY A 119 2.68 13.92 -7.86
C GLY A 119 2.39 12.97 -9.04
N THR A 120 3.33 12.81 -9.97
CA THR A 120 3.22 11.85 -11.07
C THR A 120 3.30 10.41 -10.55
N ILE A 121 4.22 10.14 -9.62
CA ILE A 121 4.37 8.84 -8.96
C ILE A 121 3.09 8.48 -8.19
N ALA A 122 2.56 9.40 -7.39
CA ALA A 122 1.29 9.22 -6.68
C ALA A 122 0.12 8.93 -7.61
N ARG A 123 -0.01 9.66 -8.72
CA ARG A 123 -1.06 9.42 -9.72
C ARG A 123 -0.91 8.05 -10.38
N MET A 124 0.31 7.61 -10.68
CA MET A 124 0.57 6.29 -11.24
C MET A 124 0.15 5.19 -10.27
N LEU A 125 0.62 5.24 -9.02
CA LEU A 125 0.25 4.24 -8.01
C LEU A 125 -1.27 4.21 -7.75
N THR A 126 -1.91 5.38 -7.70
CA THR A 126 -3.37 5.50 -7.58
C THR A 126 -4.09 4.89 -8.79
N ALA A 127 -3.55 5.04 -10.00
CA ALA A 127 -4.13 4.45 -11.21
C ALA A 127 -3.99 2.92 -11.21
N LEU A 128 -2.85 2.39 -10.75
CA LEU A 128 -2.60 0.95 -10.65
C LEU A 128 -3.49 0.28 -9.59
N VAL A 129 -3.68 0.91 -8.44
CA VAL A 129 -4.53 0.38 -7.35
C VAL A 129 -6.02 0.61 -7.62
N GLY A 130 -6.36 1.64 -8.39
CA GLY A 130 -7.71 2.10 -8.62
C GLY A 130 -8.15 3.13 -7.59
N ARG A 131 -8.73 4.25 -8.06
CA ARG A 131 -9.11 5.40 -7.22
C ARG A 131 -10.05 5.04 -6.07
N GLY A 132 -10.93 4.06 -6.26
CA GLY A 132 -11.84 3.57 -5.23
C GLY A 132 -11.15 2.85 -4.08
N HIS A 133 -9.89 2.44 -4.24
CA HIS A 133 -9.11 1.66 -3.28
C HIS A 133 -8.02 2.50 -2.57
N VAL A 134 -8.02 3.82 -2.79
CA VAL A 134 -7.07 4.75 -2.14
C VAL A 134 -7.79 5.62 -1.10
N ALA A 135 -7.21 5.73 0.09
CA ALA A 135 -7.57 6.74 1.08
C ALA A 135 -6.57 7.90 1.03
N GLY A 136 -7.03 9.13 1.21
CA GLY A 136 -6.19 10.33 1.24
C GLY A 136 -6.19 11.04 2.60
N PRO A 137 -5.74 10.41 3.70
CA PRO A 137 -5.72 11.07 5.00
C PRO A 137 -4.62 12.15 5.05
N THR A 138 -4.81 13.14 5.91
CA THR A 138 -3.71 14.00 6.37
C THR A 138 -3.12 13.43 7.66
N LEU A 139 -1.87 13.74 7.98
CA LEU A 139 -1.27 13.38 9.27
C LEU A 139 -2.12 13.89 10.44
N ALA A 140 -2.65 15.11 10.34
CA ALA A 140 -3.54 15.67 11.36
C ALA A 140 -4.85 14.89 11.48
N SER A 141 -5.46 14.46 10.36
CA SER A 141 -6.69 13.66 10.40
C SER A 141 -6.46 12.31 11.07
N LEU A 142 -5.28 11.72 10.91
CA LEU A 142 -4.90 10.48 11.58
C LEU A 142 -4.79 10.66 13.08
N ALA A 143 -4.76 11.86 13.65
CA ALA A 143 -4.82 12.05 15.10
C ALA A 143 -6.25 12.12 15.65
N THR A 144 -7.26 12.23 14.79
CA THR A 144 -8.65 12.48 15.23
C THR A 144 -9.37 11.20 15.62
N HIS A 145 -10.46 11.33 16.39
CA HIS A 145 -11.28 10.21 16.87
C HIS A 145 -11.79 9.29 15.73
N PHE A 146 -12.19 9.85 14.59
CA PHE A 146 -12.68 9.09 13.43
C PHE A 146 -11.64 8.95 12.30
N GLY A 147 -10.38 9.32 12.57
CA GLY A 147 -9.32 9.44 11.57
C GLY A 147 -8.98 8.15 10.82
N LEU A 148 -9.24 7.00 11.44
CA LEU A 148 -8.97 5.68 10.86
C LEU A 148 -10.13 5.12 10.03
N SER A 149 -11.35 5.64 10.22
CA SER A 149 -12.54 5.13 9.53
C SER A 149 -12.42 5.17 7.99
N PRO A 150 -11.82 6.21 7.35
CA PRO A 150 -11.63 6.23 5.90
C PRO A 150 -10.67 5.18 5.36
N LEU A 151 -9.83 4.58 6.23
CA LEU A 151 -8.83 3.58 5.85
C LEU A 151 -9.42 2.18 5.71
N LEU A 152 -10.61 1.93 6.24
CA LEU A 152 -11.27 0.62 6.22
C LEU A 152 -11.41 0.10 4.78
N GLY A 153 -10.86 -1.09 4.52
CA GLY A 153 -10.90 -1.76 3.21
C GLY A 153 -10.09 -1.07 2.11
N LYS A 154 -9.28 -0.04 2.43
CA LYS A 154 -8.42 0.64 1.45
C LYS A 154 -7.00 0.07 1.51
N PRO A 155 -6.49 -0.56 0.44
CA PRO A 155 -5.11 -1.05 0.37
C PRO A 155 -4.04 0.05 0.36
N LEU A 156 -4.36 1.27 -0.07
CA LEU A 156 -3.39 2.35 -0.13
C LEU A 156 -3.88 3.57 0.65
N ALA A 157 -3.03 4.09 1.53
CA ALA A 157 -3.22 5.36 2.22
C ALA A 157 -2.16 6.35 1.73
N MET A 158 -2.59 7.38 1.00
CA MET A 158 -1.72 8.37 0.39
C MET A 158 -1.79 9.69 1.16
N ILE A 159 -0.70 10.04 1.84
CA ILE A 159 -0.58 11.28 2.59
C ILE A 159 0.16 12.29 1.72
N SER A 160 -0.57 13.27 1.20
CA SER A 160 0.01 14.37 0.42
C SER A 160 0.32 15.56 1.31
N ASP A 161 1.47 16.20 1.10
CA ASP A 161 1.91 17.39 1.86
C ASP A 161 1.96 17.12 3.37
N ALA A 162 2.74 16.11 3.74
CA ALA A 162 2.96 15.72 5.13
C ALA A 162 3.76 16.77 5.92
N ARG A 163 3.10 17.86 6.28
CA ARG A 163 3.58 18.84 7.24
C ARG A 163 2.96 18.53 8.60
N LEU A 164 3.79 18.17 9.58
CA LEU A 164 3.35 18.23 10.97
C LEU A 164 3.33 19.69 11.39
N SER A 165 2.15 20.23 11.68
CA SER A 165 2.06 21.46 12.46
C SER A 165 2.51 21.16 13.90
N SER A 166 3.10 22.15 14.58
CA SER A 166 3.48 22.04 15.99
C SER A 166 2.29 21.75 16.93
N ALA A 167 1.06 21.97 16.46
CA ALA A 167 -0.19 21.73 17.18
C ALA A 167 -0.75 20.30 17.02
N ALA A 168 -0.26 19.51 16.06
CA ALA A 168 -0.73 18.14 15.87
C ALA A 168 -0.07 17.20 16.89
N PRO A 169 -0.82 16.28 17.54
CA PRO A 169 -0.26 15.36 18.53
C PRO A 169 0.60 14.30 17.84
N SER A 170 1.89 14.62 17.68
CA SER A 170 2.85 13.79 16.93
C SER A 170 2.93 12.35 17.44
N ASN A 171 2.82 12.12 18.75
CA ASN A 171 2.86 10.78 19.35
C ASN A 171 1.71 9.89 18.86
N THR A 172 0.47 10.41 18.84
CA THR A 172 -0.69 9.64 18.36
C THR A 172 -0.58 9.31 16.88
N ILE A 173 0.00 10.20 16.08
CA ILE A 173 0.23 9.95 14.65
C ILE A 173 1.27 8.85 14.47
N VAL A 174 2.39 8.91 15.19
CA VAL A 174 3.42 7.88 15.13
C VAL A 174 2.89 6.55 15.61
N GLU A 175 2.19 6.51 16.74
CA GLU A 175 1.56 5.30 17.28
C GLU A 175 0.63 4.66 16.25
N ARG A 176 -0.25 5.44 15.60
CA ARG A 176 -1.15 4.91 14.56
C ARG A 176 -0.41 4.43 13.32
N LEU A 177 0.59 5.17 12.84
CA LEU A 177 1.42 4.72 11.73
C LEU A 177 2.13 3.41 12.09
N LEU A 178 2.65 3.31 13.31
CA LEU A 178 3.30 2.10 13.80
C LEU A 178 2.30 0.94 13.93
N SER A 179 1.17 1.12 14.59
CA SER A 179 0.24 0.01 14.76
C SER A 179 -0.35 -0.49 13.44
N ILE A 180 -0.64 0.41 12.51
CA ILE A 180 -1.15 -0.01 11.19
C ILE A 180 -0.06 -0.74 10.39
N THR A 181 1.15 -0.17 10.30
CA THR A 181 2.25 -0.82 9.55
C THR A 181 2.75 -2.09 10.21
N GLY A 182 2.57 -2.25 11.52
CA GLY A 182 2.90 -3.45 12.29
C GLY A 182 1.84 -4.54 12.23
N GLU A 183 0.71 -4.30 11.55
CA GLU A 183 -0.46 -5.20 11.50
C GLU A 183 -1.14 -5.46 12.86
N ASP A 184 -1.12 -4.47 13.74
CA ASP A 184 -1.82 -4.56 15.03
C ASP A 184 -3.34 -4.52 14.83
N MET A 185 -4.05 -5.20 15.73
CA MET A 185 -5.51 -5.07 15.84
C MET A 185 -5.85 -3.70 16.42
N LEU A 186 -6.67 -2.94 15.69
CA LEU A 186 -7.09 -1.60 16.11
C LEU A 186 -8.60 -1.52 16.28
N THR A 187 -9.03 -0.81 17.31
CA THR A 187 -10.42 -0.36 17.48
C THR A 187 -10.63 0.90 16.66
N ILE A 188 -11.49 0.82 15.65
CA ILE A 188 -11.74 1.91 14.71
C ILE A 188 -13.14 2.45 14.96
N ASP A 189 -13.19 3.67 15.49
CA ASP A 189 -14.45 4.37 15.71
C ASP A 189 -15.08 4.83 14.40
N ARG A 190 -16.40 4.68 14.33
CA ARG A 190 -17.20 5.01 13.15
C ARG A 190 -18.36 5.90 13.57
N LYS A 191 -18.58 7.00 12.85
CA LYS A 191 -19.64 7.95 13.18
C LYS A 191 -21.00 7.26 13.09
N PHE A 192 -21.77 7.31 14.19
CA PHE A 192 -23.10 6.69 14.32
C PHE A 192 -23.15 5.17 14.08
N ARG A 193 -22.03 4.47 14.28
CA ARG A 193 -21.95 3.00 14.15
C ARG A 193 -21.09 2.43 15.28
N SER A 194 -21.27 1.16 15.59
CA SER A 194 -20.41 0.46 16.54
C SER A 194 -18.95 0.50 16.08
N PRO A 195 -17.98 0.57 17.02
CA PRO A 195 -16.57 0.44 16.70
C PRO A 195 -16.29 -0.85 15.91
N TRP A 196 -15.25 -0.82 15.09
CA TRP A 196 -14.83 -1.96 14.29
C TRP A 196 -13.44 -2.39 14.71
N ASN A 197 -13.29 -3.65 15.13
CA ASN A 197 -12.00 -4.20 15.52
C ASN A 197 -11.41 -4.96 14.34
N SER A 198 -10.30 -4.48 13.79
CA SER A 198 -9.65 -5.13 12.65
C SER A 198 -8.23 -4.64 12.48
N LYS A 199 -7.40 -5.46 11.82
CA LYS A 199 -6.20 -4.99 11.14
C LYS A 199 -6.60 -4.12 9.95
N LEU A 200 -5.85 -3.06 9.70
CA LEU A 200 -6.01 -2.24 8.50
C LEU A 200 -5.05 -2.74 7.43
N PRO A 201 -5.52 -3.06 6.21
CA PRO A 201 -4.64 -3.63 5.20
C PRO A 201 -3.69 -2.58 4.61
N ASN A 202 -3.91 -1.28 4.81
CA ASN A 202 -3.27 -0.21 4.03
C ASN A 202 -1.75 -0.17 4.14
N ARG A 203 -1.12 0.13 3.01
CA ARG A 203 0.26 0.62 2.94
C ARG A 203 0.24 2.14 2.83
N PHE A 204 1.14 2.80 3.54
CA PHE A 204 1.25 4.25 3.53
C PHE A 204 2.27 4.75 2.50
N ALA A 205 1.86 5.67 1.64
CA ALA A 205 2.76 6.47 0.82
C ALA A 205 2.68 7.94 1.27
N VAL A 206 3.78 8.45 1.81
CA VAL A 206 3.91 9.80 2.37
C VAL A 206 4.70 10.67 1.40
N LEU A 207 4.07 11.70 0.87
CA LEU A 207 4.67 12.65 -0.05
C LEU A 207 4.89 13.98 0.66
N THR A 208 6.14 14.44 0.69
CA THR A 208 6.52 15.66 1.41
C THR A 208 7.62 16.42 0.67
N ASN A 209 7.75 17.70 1.01
CA ASN A 209 8.89 18.50 0.55
C ASN A 209 10.07 18.46 1.52
N GLU A 210 9.80 18.20 2.80
CA GLU A 210 10.80 18.18 3.87
C GLU A 210 10.60 16.94 4.71
N LEU A 211 11.68 16.44 5.32
CA LEU A 211 11.62 15.28 6.21
C LEU A 211 10.66 15.59 7.39
N PRO A 212 9.59 14.80 7.59
CA PRO A 212 8.69 14.98 8.71
C PRO A 212 9.43 14.71 10.02
N ARG A 213 9.39 15.68 10.93
CA ARG A 213 10.00 15.56 12.26
C ARG A 213 8.99 14.91 13.22
N PHE A 214 9.16 13.61 13.46
CA PHE A 214 8.46 12.89 14.51
C PHE A 214 9.25 13.02 15.81
N ARG A 215 8.68 13.64 16.85
CA ARG A 215 9.32 13.75 18.17
C ARG A 215 9.30 12.37 18.86
N ASP A 216 10.36 12.07 19.60
CA ASP A 216 10.50 10.96 20.58
C ASP A 216 10.31 9.50 20.09
N ALA A 217 9.96 9.28 18.83
CA ALA A 217 9.75 7.93 18.25
C ALA A 217 10.38 7.77 16.85
N SER A 218 11.43 8.56 16.55
CA SER A 218 12.08 8.62 15.24
C SER A 218 12.62 7.27 14.77
N ASP A 219 13.19 6.47 15.66
CA ASP A 219 13.97 5.29 15.24
C ASP A 219 13.07 4.13 14.80
N ALA A 220 11.98 3.89 15.55
CA ALA A 220 11.02 2.85 15.22
C ALA A 220 10.29 3.15 13.90
N ILE A 221 9.90 4.40 13.66
CA ILE A 221 9.22 4.79 12.43
C ILE A 221 10.19 4.87 11.24
N ALA A 222 11.42 5.34 11.46
CA ALA A 222 12.45 5.38 10.43
C ALA A 222 12.78 3.98 9.89
N ASN A 223 12.83 2.96 10.75
CA ASN A 223 13.01 1.57 10.33
C ASN A 223 11.89 1.03 9.42
N ARG A 224 10.72 1.71 9.37
CA ARG A 224 9.60 1.35 8.48
C ARG A 224 9.55 2.21 7.23
N MET A 225 10.31 3.30 7.16
CA MET A 225 10.35 4.19 6.01
C MET A 225 11.29 3.64 4.94
N LEU A 226 10.78 3.60 3.71
CA LEU A 226 11.57 3.45 2.51
C LEU A 226 11.61 4.80 1.82
N ASP A 227 12.79 5.39 1.70
CA ASP A 227 13.00 6.60 0.91
C ASP A 227 13.92 6.26 -0.25
N PRO A 228 13.41 6.27 -1.51
CA PRO A 228 14.23 5.99 -2.68
C PRO A 228 15.48 6.88 -2.70
N ALA A 229 15.33 8.18 -2.43
CA ALA A 229 16.41 9.16 -2.57
C ALA A 229 17.35 9.24 -1.35
N TYR A 230 17.20 8.34 -0.36
CA TYR A 230 17.98 8.39 0.87
C TYR A 230 19.21 7.50 0.81
N ASP A 231 20.37 8.15 0.77
CA ASP A 231 21.70 7.54 0.72
C ASP A 231 22.17 7.09 2.13
N ASP A 232 22.38 5.78 2.26
CA ASP A 232 23.30 5.03 3.15
C ASP A 232 23.38 5.29 4.68
N GLN A 233 22.27 5.40 5.42
CA GLN A 233 22.31 5.38 6.91
C GLN A 233 21.33 4.46 7.65
N LEU A 234 20.55 3.62 6.97
CA LEU A 234 19.82 2.52 7.62
C LEU A 234 20.28 1.19 7.03
N PRO A 235 20.60 0.17 7.84
CA PRO A 235 21.09 -1.10 7.33
C PRO A 235 20.04 -1.67 6.38
N ARG A 236 20.39 -1.76 5.09
CA ARG A 236 19.60 -2.49 4.10
C ARG A 236 19.36 -3.87 4.71
N ALA A 237 18.10 -4.21 4.99
CA ALA A 237 17.72 -5.52 5.50
C ALA A 237 18.00 -6.57 4.41
N ARG A 238 19.26 -6.98 4.29
CA ARG A 238 19.70 -8.09 3.46
C ARG A 238 19.44 -9.37 4.26
N GLY A 239 18.21 -9.88 4.15
CA GLY A 239 17.89 -11.27 4.47
C GLY A 239 17.59 -12.02 3.16
N PRO A 240 18.12 -13.24 2.96
CA PRO A 240 17.76 -14.04 1.80
C PRO A 240 16.28 -14.42 1.90
N TYR A 241 15.49 -14.09 0.88
CA TYR A 241 14.13 -14.62 0.76
C TYR A 241 14.22 -16.15 0.69
N PRO A 242 13.55 -16.90 1.58
CA PRO A 242 13.34 -18.33 1.35
C PRO A 242 12.49 -18.50 0.09
N ARG A 243 12.92 -19.43 -0.76
CA ARG A 243 12.25 -19.83 -2.00
C ARG A 243 10.88 -20.44 -1.73
#